data_AF-A0A382BVW7-F1
#
_entry.id   AF-A0A382BVW7-F1
#
_cell.length_a   1.000
_cell.length_b   1.000
_cell.length_c   1.000
_cell.angle_alpha   90.00
_cell.angle_beta   90.00
_cell.angle_gamma   90.00
#
_symmetry.space_group_name_H-M   'P 1'
#
loop_
_entity.id
_entity.type
_entity.pdbx_description
1 polymer ?
#
loop_
_entity_poly.entity_id
_entity_poly.type
_entity_poly.pdbx_seq_one_letter_code
_entity_poly.pdbx_strand_id
1 'polypeptide(L)' 'MKTSKKIKQRITAAKARFHSNDNISQFIEPNELDLLQEEVAEQFQGVLESLVIDTE' A
#
# COMPACT_ATOMS: atom_id res chain seq x y z
N MET A 1 -12.01 4.82 -1.37
CA MET A 1 -11.37 3.50 -1.64
C MET A 1 -9.88 3.66 -1.39
N LYS A 2 -9.26 2.75 -0.60
CA LYS A 2 -7.82 2.75 -0.28
C LYS A 2 -6.96 2.83 -1.55
N THR A 3 -5.82 3.52 -1.48
CA THR A 3 -4.88 3.71 -2.60
C THR A 3 -4.31 2.37 -3.05
N SER A 4 -3.96 1.50 -2.09
CA SER A 4 -3.52 0.12 -2.38
C SER A 4 -4.54 -0.68 -3.20
N LYS A 5 -5.85 -0.49 -2.96
CA LYS A 5 -6.92 -1.16 -3.73
C LYS A 5 -7.00 -0.65 -5.16
N LYS A 6 -6.83 0.65 -5.40
CA LYS A 6 -6.78 1.23 -6.76
C LYS A 6 -5.62 0.64 -7.54
N ILE A 7 -4.42 0.64 -6.96
CA ILE A 7 -3.22 0.08 -7.58
C ILE A 7 -3.42 -1.41 -7.90
N LYS A 8 -3.95 -2.19 -6.94
CA LYS A 8 -4.26 -3.62 -7.16
C LYS A 8 -5.25 -3.86 -8.30
N GLN A 9 -6.27 -3.00 -8.44
CA GLN A 9 -7.22 -3.08 -9.55
C GLN A 9 -6.52 -2.85 -10.89
N ARG A 10 -5.64 -1.84 -10.99
CA ARG A 10 -4.85 -1.59 -12.22
C ARG A 10 -3.95 -2.76 -12.58
N ILE A 11 -3.24 -3.32 -11.60
CA ILE A 11 -2.37 -4.50 -11.80
C ILE A 11 -3.19 -5.70 -12.31
N THR A 12 -4.34 -5.96 -11.67
CA THR A 12 -5.22 -7.08 -12.04
C THR A 12 -5.80 -6.90 -13.44
N ALA A 13 -6.21 -5.67 -13.79
CA ALA A 13 -6.71 -5.34 -15.11
C ALA A 13 -5.65 -5.54 -16.21
N ALA A 14 -4.39 -5.27 -15.89
CA ALA A 14 -3.25 -5.53 -16.78
C ALA A 14 -2.80 -7.00 -16.81
N LYS A 15 -3.45 -7.90 -16.05
CA LYS A 15 -3.06 -9.31 -15.87
C LYS A 15 -1.60 -9.48 -15.44
N ALA A 16 -1.07 -8.51 -14.70
CA ALA A 16 0.28 -8.54 -14.17
C ALA A 16 0.33 -9.28 -12.83
N ARG A 17 1.44 -9.98 -12.56
CA ARG A 17 1.75 -10.51 -11.22
C ARG A 17 2.15 -9.36 -10.30
N PHE A 18 2.11 -9.55 -8.98
CA PHE A 18 2.53 -8.54 -8.00
C PHE A 18 3.09 -9.20 -6.73
N HIS A 19 4.05 -10.10 -6.93
CA HIS A 19 4.62 -10.87 -5.83
C HIS A 19 5.59 -10.00 -5.05
N SER A 20 5.43 -9.93 -3.73
CA SER A 20 6.26 -9.07 -2.87
C SER A 20 6.34 -7.62 -3.36
N ASN A 21 5.28 -7.15 -4.03
CA ASN A 21 5.17 -5.81 -4.59
C ASN A 21 6.27 -5.44 -5.60
N ASP A 22 6.87 -6.41 -6.30
CA ASP A 22 8.05 -6.22 -7.14
C ASP A 22 7.86 -5.30 -8.37
N ASN A 23 6.63 -5.10 -8.81
CA ASN A 23 6.30 -4.31 -9.99
C ASN A 23 5.22 -3.24 -9.76
N ILE A 24 4.79 -3.01 -8.51
CA ILE A 24 3.65 -2.12 -8.24
C ILE A 24 3.93 -0.68 -8.68
N SER A 25 5.20 -0.27 -8.68
CA SER A 25 5.65 1.07 -9.10
C SER A 25 5.22 1.43 -10.52
N GLN A 26 5.05 0.44 -11.40
CA GLN A 26 4.57 0.63 -12.77
C GLN A 26 3.07 1.02 -12.85
N PHE A 27 2.33 0.84 -11.75
CA PHE A 27 0.88 1.05 -11.66
C PHE A 27 0.48 2.16 -10.69
N ILE A 28 1.47 2.86 -10.13
CA ILE A 28 1.29 4.03 -9.27
C ILE A 28 1.18 5.26 -10.18
N GLU A 29 0.11 6.04 -10.00
CA GLU A 29 -0.08 7.32 -10.68
C GLU A 29 0.59 8.48 -9.89
N PRO A 30 0.89 9.61 -10.57
CA PRO A 30 1.32 10.82 -9.88
C PRO A 30 0.34 11.19 -8.75
N ASN A 31 0.88 11.54 -7.58
CA ASN A 31 0.16 11.83 -6.32
C ASN A 31 -0.36 10.63 -5.53
N GLU A 32 -0.23 9.39 -6.03
CA GLU A 32 -0.62 8.21 -5.24
C GLU A 32 0.49 7.69 -4.34
N LEU A 33 1.75 8.04 -4.62
CA LEU A 33 2.88 7.57 -3.83
C LEU A 33 2.80 8.06 -2.38
N ASP A 34 2.48 9.33 -2.18
CA ASP A 34 2.36 9.91 -0.83
C ASP A 34 1.16 9.33 -0.07
N LEU A 35 0.03 9.17 -0.76
CA LEU A 35 -1.16 8.55 -0.20
C LEU A 35 -0.94 7.07 0.17
N LEU A 36 -0.14 6.36 -0.62
CA LEU A 36 0.22 4.97 -0.34
C LEU A 36 1.15 4.89 0.88
N GLN A 37 2.11 5.81 1.01
CA GLN A 37 2.99 5.88 2.18
C GLN A 37 2.20 6.15 3.47
N GLU A 38 1.28 7.11 3.45
CA GLU A 38 0.40 7.42 4.58
C GLU A 38 -0.46 6.21 4.97
N GLU A 39 -1.07 5.55 3.98
CA GLU A 39 -1.86 4.34 4.20
C GLU A 39 -1.02 3.22 4.85
N VAL A 40 0.21 3.00 4.36
CA VAL A 40 1.11 1.98 4.92
C VAL A 40 1.51 2.33 6.34
N ALA A 41 1.86 3.60 6.62
CA ALA A 41 2.21 4.05 7.96
C ALA A 41 1.07 3.82 8.97
N GLU A 42 -0.16 4.17 8.62
CA GLU A 42 -1.35 3.91 9.44
C GLU A 42 -1.56 2.41 9.71
N GLN A 43 -1.36 1.55 8.70
CA GLN A 43 -1.47 0.10 8.91
C GLN A 43 -0.36 -0.44 9.83
N PHE A 44 0.87 0.06 9.71
CA PHE A 44 1.97 -0.36 10.58
C PHE A 44 1.80 0.11 12.02
N GLN A 45 1.23 1.30 12.22
CA GLN A 45 0.86 1.79 13.55
C GLN A 45 -0.04 0.78 14.28
N GLY A 46 -1.10 0.28 13.63
CA GLY A 46 -1.96 -0.75 14.22
C GLY A 46 -1.26 -2.09 14.48
N VAL A 47 -0.23 -2.45 13.70
CA VAL A 47 0.62 -3.63 13.98
C VAL A 47 1.44 -3.43 15.25
N LEU A 48 2.05 -2.26 15.41
CA LEU A 48 2.85 -1.92 16.60
C LEU A 48 1.99 -1.94 17.86
N GLU A 49 0.81 -1.32 17.81
CA GLU A 49 -0.18 -1.35 18.90
C GLU A 49 -0.60 -2.79 19.25
N SER A 50 -0.80 -3.65 18.24
CA SER A 50 -1.14 -5.07 18.44
C SER A 50 -0.03 -5.87 19.11
N LEU A 51 1.22 -5.40 19.00
CA LEU A 51 2.38 -5.99 19.68
C LEU A 51 2.61 -5.38 21.08
N VAL A 52 1.69 -4.53 21.56
CA VAL A 52 1.81 -3.81 22.85
C VAL A 52 3.08 -2.95 22.90
N ILE A 53 3.45 -2.35 21.75
CA ILE A 53 4.56 -1.43 21.64
C ILE A 53 4.02 -0.01 21.85
N ASP A 54 4.61 0.71 22.80
CA ASP A 54 4.31 2.12 23.03
C ASP A 54 4.85 2.97 21.87
N THR A 55 4.00 3.84 21.33
CA THR A 55 4.25 4.65 20.13
C THR A 55 3.79 6.10 20.29
N GLU A 56 3.38 6.51 21.50
CA GLU A 56 3.00 7.88 21.86
C GLU A 56 4.16 8.69 22.48
#